data_AF-A0A7X6MX09-F1
#
_entry.id   AF-A0A7X6MX09-F1
#
_cell.length_a   1.000
_cell.length_b   1.000
_cell.length_c   1.000
_cell.angle_alpha   90.00
_cell.angle_beta   90.00
_cell.angle_gamma   90.00
#
_symmetry.space_group_name_H-M   'P 1'
#
loop_
_entity.id
_entity.type
_entity.pdbx_description
1 polymer ?
#
loop_
_entity_poly.entity_id
_entity_poly.type
_entity_poly.pdbx_seq_one_letter_code
_entity_poly.pdbx_strand_id
1 'polypeptide(L)'
;MNNPYPVGQCTWGVKVLAPWVGDHWGNAGDWANSARAAGYAVGTTPTVGAIAVWPKDGGGYGHVALVTSVETPDRIQVSEANYAGNQSIGNYRGWFNPTSSTWGGEVYYIYPSL
;
A
#
# COMPACT_ATOMS: atom_id res chain seq x y z
N MET A 1 11.30 11.80 13.92
CA MET A 1 11.06 10.57 13.14
C MET A 1 11.65 10.80 11.76
N ASN A 2 12.68 10.04 11.38
CA ASN A 2 13.28 10.14 10.06
C ASN A 2 12.57 9.11 9.15
N ASN A 3 11.81 9.58 8.16
CA ASN A 3 11.21 8.69 7.16
C ASN A 3 12.22 8.50 6.03
N PRO A 4 12.80 7.29 5.86
CA PRO A 4 13.86 7.05 4.87
C PRO A 4 13.34 6.93 3.44
N TYR A 5 12.02 6.83 3.24
CA TYR A 5 11.44 6.79 1.91
C TYR A 5 11.43 8.18 1.27
N PRO A 6 11.73 8.32 -0.03
CA PRO A 6 11.76 9.63 -0.70
C PRO A 6 10.42 10.35 -0.64
N VAL A 7 10.44 11.61 -0.22
CA VAL A 7 9.24 12.45 -0.07
C VAL A 7 8.42 12.46 -1.36
N GLY A 8 7.11 12.30 -1.21
CA GLY A 8 6.15 12.31 -2.32
C GLY A 8 5.96 10.96 -3.00
N GLN A 9 6.73 9.91 -2.65
CA GLN A 9 6.51 8.55 -3.16
C GLN A 9 5.39 7.82 -2.40
N CYS A 10 4.80 6.79 -3.02
CA CYS A 10 3.76 5.97 -2.38
C CYS A 10 4.24 5.32 -1.08
N THR A 11 5.48 4.83 -1.05
CA THR A 11 6.14 4.27 0.13
C THR A 11 6.30 5.30 1.25
N TRP A 12 6.70 6.54 0.90
CA TRP A 12 6.75 7.65 1.85
C TRP A 12 5.37 8.00 2.41
N GLY A 13 4.36 8.10 1.55
CA GLY A 13 2.99 8.43 1.96
C GLY A 13 2.43 7.39 2.92
N VAL A 14 2.61 6.10 2.63
CA VAL A 14 2.21 5.03 3.54
C VAL A 14 2.98 5.07 4.84
N LYS A 15 4.31 5.29 4.84
CA LYS A 15 5.09 5.40 6.09
C LYS A 15 4.67 6.59 6.96
N VAL A 16 4.21 7.70 6.36
CA VAL A 16 3.60 8.82 7.09
C VAL A 16 2.27 8.42 7.73
N LEU A 17 1.41 7.73 6.97
CA LEU A 17 0.07 7.32 7.42
C LEU A 17 0.08 6.13 8.40
N ALA A 18 1.05 5.24 8.26
CA ALA A 18 1.20 4.00 9.02
C ALA A 18 2.65 3.88 9.54
N PRO A 19 3.00 4.61 10.63
CA PRO A 19 4.39 4.68 11.12
C PRO A 19 4.99 3.34 11.55
N TRP A 20 4.16 2.32 11.77
CA TRP A 20 4.55 0.95 12.11
C TRP A 20 5.23 0.19 10.96
N VAL A 21 5.01 0.61 9.71
CA VAL A 21 5.67 0.04 8.53
C VAL A 21 7.18 0.11 8.67
N GLY A 22 7.90 -0.92 8.24
CA GLY A 22 9.36 -0.96 8.35
C GLY A 22 10.06 0.16 7.57
N ASP A 23 11.23 0.55 8.03
CA ASP A 23 12.01 1.66 7.46
C ASP A 23 12.74 1.28 6.16
N HIS A 24 12.95 -0.02 5.91
CA HIS A 24 13.81 -0.49 4.81
C HIS A 24 13.19 -1.65 4.02
N TRP A 25 11.92 -1.52 3.62
CA TRP A 25 11.22 -2.56 2.86
C TRP A 25 11.44 -2.49 1.34
N GLY A 26 12.18 -1.49 0.86
CA GLY A 26 12.52 -1.33 -0.55
C GLY A 26 11.46 -0.61 -1.36
N ASN A 27 11.34 -0.97 -2.64
CA ASN A 27 10.29 -0.45 -3.51
C ASN A 27 8.94 -1.04 -3.09
N ALA A 28 7.85 -0.39 -3.51
CA ALA A 28 6.50 -0.81 -3.15
C ALA A 28 6.23 -2.30 -3.45
N GLY A 29 6.71 -2.83 -4.58
CA GLY A 29 6.53 -4.24 -4.93
C GLY A 29 7.25 -5.23 -4.02
N ASP A 30 8.28 -4.79 -3.29
CA ASP A 30 9.04 -5.64 -2.36
C ASP A 30 8.35 -5.77 -0.99
N TRP A 31 7.43 -4.86 -0.67
CA TRP A 31 6.91 -4.68 0.69
C TRP A 31 6.24 -5.94 1.25
N ALA A 32 5.49 -6.68 0.44
CA ALA A 32 4.85 -7.91 0.90
C ALA A 32 5.87 -8.97 1.36
N ASN A 33 7.02 -9.07 0.69
CA ASN A 33 8.08 -10.02 1.06
C ASN A 33 8.90 -9.50 2.23
N SER A 34 9.28 -8.22 2.21
CA SER A 34 9.99 -7.56 3.30
C SER A 34 9.21 -7.59 4.61
N ALA A 35 7.89 -7.38 4.56
CA ALA A 35 7.01 -7.45 5.72
C ALA A 35 6.92 -8.88 6.29
N ARG A 36 6.80 -9.90 5.44
CA ARG A 36 6.87 -11.31 5.88
C ARG A 36 8.19 -11.62 6.57
N ALA A 37 9.31 -11.19 5.99
CA ALA A 37 10.63 -11.38 6.59
C ALA A 37 10.78 -10.65 7.94
N ALA A 38 10.08 -9.53 8.12
CA ALA A 38 10.00 -8.79 9.37
C ALA A 38 8.97 -9.34 10.37
N GLY A 39 8.27 -10.44 10.04
CA GLY A 39 7.32 -11.10 10.95
C GLY A 39 5.88 -10.57 10.88
N TYR A 40 5.54 -9.71 9.92
CA TYR A 40 4.17 -9.26 9.72
C TYR A 40 3.33 -10.30 8.99
N ALA A 41 2.05 -10.40 9.36
CA ALA A 41 1.08 -11.17 8.62
C ALA A 41 0.78 -10.49 7.28
N VAL A 42 0.79 -11.27 6.20
CA VAL A 42 0.47 -10.79 4.85
C VAL A 42 -0.51 -11.75 4.19
N GLY A 43 -1.64 -11.22 3.72
CA GLY A 43 -2.73 -11.99 3.14
C GLY A 43 -3.36 -11.32 1.93
N THR A 44 -4.56 -11.77 1.57
CA THR A 44 -5.32 -11.33 0.38
C THR A 44 -6.69 -10.75 0.74
N THR A 45 -7.02 -10.65 2.03
CA THR A 45 -8.27 -10.06 2.49
C THR A 45 -8.04 -8.59 2.86
N PRO A 46 -8.76 -7.64 2.23
CA PRO A 46 -8.64 -6.24 2.62
C PRO A 46 -9.17 -6.02 4.04
N THR A 47 -8.47 -5.18 4.80
CA THR A 47 -8.86 -4.81 6.16
C THR A 47 -8.49 -3.35 6.38
N VAL A 48 -9.36 -2.58 7.01
CA VAL A 48 -9.06 -1.18 7.34
C VAL A 48 -7.80 -1.12 8.21
N GLY A 49 -6.87 -0.24 7.86
CA GLY A 49 -5.57 -0.13 8.52
C GLY A 49 -4.46 -1.03 7.93
N ALA A 50 -4.81 -1.99 7.06
CA ALA A 50 -3.81 -2.78 6.34
C ALA A 50 -3.16 -1.96 5.22
N ILE A 51 -1.94 -2.34 4.83
CA ILE A 51 -1.28 -1.77 3.65
C ILE A 51 -1.58 -2.65 2.44
N ALA A 52 -2.30 -2.09 1.48
CA ALA A 52 -2.46 -2.71 0.16
C ALA A 52 -1.16 -2.58 -0.62
N VAL A 53 -0.71 -3.68 -1.23
CA VAL A 53 0.52 -3.79 -2.02
C VAL A 53 0.16 -4.37 -3.39
N TRP A 54 0.41 -3.60 -4.45
CA TRP A 54 0.26 -4.02 -5.84
C TRP A 54 1.65 -4.19 -6.47
N PRO A 55 2.22 -5.41 -6.53
CA PRO A 55 3.63 -5.57 -6.89
C PRO A 55 3.95 -5.26 -8.36
N LYS A 56 2.95 -5.35 -9.22
CA LYS A 56 3.10 -5.20 -10.68
C LYS A 56 2.68 -3.83 -11.21
N ASP A 57 2.14 -2.97 -10.35
CA ASP A 57 1.75 -1.62 -10.71
C ASP A 57 2.98 -0.71 -10.93
N GLY A 58 2.77 0.50 -11.45
CA GLY A 58 3.82 1.53 -11.53
C GLY A 58 5.01 1.16 -12.44
N GLY A 59 4.78 0.35 -13.48
CA GLY A 59 5.85 -0.09 -14.39
C GLY A 59 6.82 -1.10 -13.78
N GLY A 60 6.39 -1.83 -12.75
CA GLY A 60 7.17 -2.90 -12.10
C GLY A 60 7.87 -2.48 -10.80
N TYR A 61 7.82 -1.20 -10.40
CA TYR A 61 8.22 -0.77 -9.06
C TYR A 61 7.20 -1.14 -7.98
N GLY A 62 5.96 -1.43 -8.41
CA GLY A 62 4.81 -1.67 -7.56
C GLY A 62 4.18 -0.39 -7.03
N HIS A 63 3.10 -0.55 -6.29
CA HIS A 63 2.41 0.55 -5.60
C HIS A 63 1.91 0.10 -4.22
N VAL A 64 1.86 1.03 -3.26
CA VAL A 64 1.33 0.78 -1.91
C VAL A 64 0.38 1.88 -1.46
N ALA A 65 -0.63 1.51 -0.69
CA ALA A 65 -1.60 2.43 -0.12
C ALA A 65 -2.14 1.93 1.23
N LEU A 66 -2.59 2.84 2.10
CA LEU A 66 -3.29 2.49 3.35
C LEU A 66 -4.77 2.26 3.05
N VAL A 67 -5.32 1.10 3.44
CA VAL A 67 -6.76 0.84 3.35
C VAL A 67 -7.51 1.65 4.41
N THR A 68 -8.43 2.50 3.97
CA THR A 68 -9.22 3.38 4.85
C THR A 68 -10.66 2.89 5.05
N SER A 69 -11.23 2.20 4.05
CA SER A 69 -12.58 1.63 4.10
C SER A 69 -12.67 0.34 3.31
N VAL A 70 -13.47 -0.61 3.77
CA VAL A 70 -13.78 -1.87 3.08
C VAL A 70 -15.29 -2.08 3.09
N GLU A 71 -15.90 -2.23 1.92
CA GLU A 71 -17.31 -2.61 1.79
C GLU A 71 -17.44 -4.07 1.38
N THR A 72 -16.63 -4.51 0.41
CA THR A 72 -16.47 -5.90 0.01
C THR A 72 -15.00 -6.15 -0.36
N PRO A 73 -14.58 -7.42 -0.56
CA PRO A 73 -13.21 -7.73 -1.00
C PRO A 73 -12.78 -6.99 -2.28
N ASP A 74 -13.74 -6.72 -3.17
CA ASP A 74 -13.53 -6.05 -4.46
C ASP A 74 -14.00 -4.57 -4.45
N ARG A 75 -14.24 -3.99 -3.27
CA ARG A 75 -14.69 -2.60 -3.14
C ARG A 75 -14.11 -1.98 -1.87
N ILE A 76 -13.00 -1.27 -2.04
CA ILE A 76 -12.27 -0.61 -0.96
C ILE A 76 -12.07 0.88 -1.26
N GLN A 77 -11.71 1.64 -0.23
CA GLN A 77 -11.06 2.95 -0.37
C GLN A 77 -9.68 2.92 0.25
N VAL A 78 -8.79 3.76 -0.28
CA VAL A 78 -7.42 3.90 0.22
C VAL A 78 -7.03 5.37 0.37
N SER A 79 -6.02 5.61 1.22
CA SER A 79 -5.25 6.86 1.25
C SER A 79 -3.82 6.55 0.83
N GLU A 80 -3.28 7.33 -0.11
CA GLU A 80 -2.04 7.06 -0.79
C GLU A 80 -1.32 8.35 -1.21
N ALA A 81 -0.08 8.21 -1.69
CA ALA A 81 0.67 9.27 -2.34
C ALA A 81 1.24 8.75 -3.67
N ASN A 82 1.63 9.68 -4.55
CA ASN A 82 2.12 9.44 -5.90
C ASN A 82 1.16 8.68 -6.83
N TYR A 83 -0.15 8.79 -6.61
CA TYR A 83 -1.12 8.25 -7.55
C TYR A 83 -1.26 9.18 -8.76
N ALA A 84 -1.04 8.66 -9.97
CA ALA A 84 -1.05 9.42 -11.23
C ALA A 84 -0.17 10.70 -11.19
N GLY A 85 0.94 10.67 -10.46
CA GLY A 85 1.88 11.78 -10.30
C GLY A 85 1.51 12.79 -9.22
N ASN A 86 0.40 12.62 -8.50
CA ASN A 86 0.06 13.46 -7.36
C ASN A 86 0.81 13.01 -6.10
N GLN A 87 1.84 13.77 -5.72
CA GLN A 87 2.72 13.46 -4.59
C GLN A 87 2.12 13.78 -3.20
N SER A 88 0.99 14.48 -3.14
CA SER A 88 0.30 14.71 -1.87
C SER A 88 -0.30 13.40 -1.33
N ILE A 89 -0.62 13.38 -0.03
CA ILE A 89 -1.32 12.25 0.58
C ILE A 89 -2.82 12.52 0.50
N GLY A 90 -3.58 11.55 -0.01
CA GLY A 90 -5.03 11.67 -0.09
C GLY A 90 -5.72 10.44 -0.66
N ASN A 91 -7.04 10.54 -0.81
CA ASN A 91 -7.86 9.55 -1.49
C ASN A 91 -8.13 10.02 -2.92
N TYR A 92 -7.58 9.29 -3.90
CA TYR A 92 -7.67 9.65 -5.31
C TYR A 92 -8.52 8.69 -6.15
N ARG A 93 -8.90 7.54 -5.58
CA ARG A 93 -9.64 6.48 -6.29
C ARG A 93 -11.12 6.43 -5.90
N GLY A 94 -11.48 6.95 -4.73
CA GLY A 94 -12.80 6.70 -4.15
C GLY A 94 -13.00 5.20 -3.90
N TRP A 95 -14.21 4.69 -4.15
CA TRP A 95 -14.47 3.26 -4.16
C TRP A 95 -13.97 2.61 -5.44
N PHE A 96 -13.11 1.61 -5.33
CA PHE A 96 -12.56 0.90 -6.48
C PHE A 96 -12.35 -0.59 -6.19
N ASN A 97 -12.18 -1.37 -7.26
CA ASN A 97 -11.78 -2.76 -7.17
C ASN A 97 -10.25 -2.89 -7.15
N PRO A 98 -9.65 -3.33 -6.03
CA PRO A 98 -8.20 -3.47 -5.90
C PRO A 98 -7.62 -4.64 -6.70
N THR A 99 -8.45 -5.59 -7.16
CA THR A 99 -8.01 -6.76 -7.96
C THR A 99 -8.06 -6.50 -9.46
N SER A 100 -8.50 -5.32 -9.90
CA SER A 100 -8.56 -4.96 -11.32
C SER A 100 -7.19 -5.06 -12.00
N SER A 101 -7.15 -5.54 -13.24
CA SER A 101 -5.95 -5.57 -14.08
C SER A 101 -5.37 -4.18 -14.33
N THR A 102 -6.16 -3.12 -14.18
CA THR A 102 -5.70 -1.72 -14.17
C THR A 102 -4.55 -1.49 -13.20
N TRP A 103 -4.52 -2.21 -12.07
CA TRP A 103 -3.52 -2.08 -10.99
C TRP A 103 -2.57 -3.27 -10.92
N GLY A 104 -2.39 -3.98 -12.04
CA GLY A 104 -1.54 -5.17 -12.13
C GLY A 104 -2.24 -6.49 -11.76
N GLY A 105 -3.52 -6.46 -11.39
CA GLY A 105 -4.36 -7.65 -11.19
C GLY A 105 -4.06 -8.49 -9.95
N GLU A 106 -3.12 -8.04 -9.11
CA GLU A 106 -2.63 -8.77 -7.95
C GLU A 106 -2.42 -7.80 -6.80
N VAL A 107 -3.05 -8.09 -5.67
CA VAL A 107 -2.97 -7.27 -4.46
C VAL A 107 -2.74 -8.13 -3.23
N TYR A 108 -1.83 -7.69 -2.37
CA TYR A 108 -1.58 -8.25 -1.05
C TYR A 108 -1.90 -7.22 0.03
N TYR A 109 -2.20 -7.67 1.23
CA TYR A 109 -2.46 -6.81 2.38
C TYR A 109 -1.51 -7.17 3.52
N ILE A 110 -0.72 -6.19 3.96
CA ILE A 110 0.12 -6.30 5.15
C ILE A 110 -0.71 -5.83 6.33
N TYR A 111 -0.90 -6.69 7.32
CA TYR A 111 -1.72 -6.39 8.49
C TYR A 111 -0.86 -5.77 9.60
N PRO A 112 -1.37 -4.76 10.35
CA PRO A 112 -0.69 -4.26 11.53
C PRO A 112 -0.54 -5.38 12.56
N SER A 113 0.63 -5.48 13.18
CA SER A 113 0.84 -6.37 14.32
C SER A 113 -0.01 -5.90 15.51
N LEU A 114 -0.73 -6.84 16.13
CA LEU A 114 -1.49 -6.62 17.36
C LEU A 114 -0.58 -6.25 18.55
#